data_AF-G9YSD7-F1
#
_entry.id   AF-G9YSD7-F1
#
_cell.length_a   1.000
_cell.length_b   1.000
_cell.length_c   1.000
_cell.angle_alpha   90.00
_cell.angle_beta   90.00
_cell.angle_gamma   90.00
#
_symmetry.space_group_name_H-M   'P 1'
#
loop_
_entity.id
_entity.type
_entity.pdbx_description
1 polymer ?
#
loop_
_entity_poly.entity_id
_entity_poly.type
_entity_poly.pdbx_seq_one_letter_code
_entity_poly.pdbx_strand_id
1 'polypeptide(L)' 'MNFRTPVHTIGEVISMSYVNPAIRAKFDSMPPELREHILQMDVKLETMSDLMACLERIVAEGERST' A
#
# COMPACT_ATOMS: atom_id res chain seq x y z
N MET A 1 -4.22 3.12 -38.74
CA MET A 1 -4.75 2.14 -37.76
C MET A 1 -3.96 2.30 -36.47
N ASN A 2 -4.58 2.79 -35.39
CA ASN A 2 -3.96 2.88 -34.06
C ASN A 2 -4.00 1.50 -33.42
N PHE A 3 -2.84 0.83 -33.39
CA PHE A 3 -2.68 -0.47 -32.77
C PHE A 3 -2.68 -0.30 -31.25
N ARG A 4 -3.81 -0.68 -30.66
CA ARG A 4 -3.94 -1.41 -29.40
C ARG A 4 -2.89 -1.04 -28.34
N THR A 5 -3.31 -0.19 -27.41
CA THR A 5 -2.71 -0.07 -26.07
C THR A 5 -2.30 -1.45 -25.55
N PRO A 6 -1.05 -1.64 -25.10
CA PRO A 6 -0.69 -2.90 -24.47
C PRO A 6 -1.58 -3.11 -23.25
N VAL A 7 -2.33 -4.19 -23.32
CA VAL A 7 -3.01 -4.85 -22.21
C VAL A 7 -2.13 -4.72 -20.96
N HIS A 8 -2.66 -4.06 -19.92
CA HIS A 8 -2.03 -4.07 -18.60
C HIS A 8 -1.84 -5.55 -18.24
N THR A 9 -0.60 -6.03 -18.24
CA THR A 9 -0.27 -7.42 -18.00
C THR A 9 -0.91 -7.85 -16.69
N ILE A 10 -1.91 -8.71 -16.80
CA ILE A 10 -2.69 -9.29 -15.70
C ILE A 10 -1.83 -10.39 -15.07
N GLY A 11 -0.66 -10.01 -14.55
CA GLY A 11 0.38 -10.90 -14.08
C GLY A 11 1.23 -10.22 -13.04
N GLU A 12 0.83 -10.42 -11.77
CA GLU A 12 1.68 -10.38 -10.59
C GLU A 12 2.27 -9.01 -10.19
N VAL A 13 1.40 -8.11 -9.74
CA VAL A 13 1.78 -7.27 -8.58
C VAL A 13 1.54 -8.11 -7.33
N ILE A 14 2.41 -9.09 -7.07
CA ILE A 14 2.51 -9.65 -5.71
C ILE A 14 3.38 -8.69 -4.92
N SER A 15 2.87 -7.49 -4.67
CA SER A 15 3.39 -6.74 -3.53
C SER A 15 2.99 -7.55 -2.30
N MET A 16 3.98 -8.13 -1.63
CA MET A 16 3.78 -9.11 -0.55
C MET A 16 3.19 -8.50 0.73
N SER A 17 2.74 -7.25 0.68
CA SER A 17 1.92 -6.65 1.72
C SER A 17 0.53 -7.27 1.73
N TYR A 18 0.35 -8.24 2.61
CA TYR A 18 -0.96 -8.80 2.89
C TYR A 18 -1.84 -7.73 3.53
N VAL A 19 -2.91 -7.33 2.84
CA VAL A 19 -3.91 -6.41 3.38
C VAL A 19 -5.22 -7.16 3.56
N ASN A 20 -5.66 -7.29 4.81
CA ASN A 20 -6.91 -7.93 5.14
C ASN A 20 -8.08 -7.21 4.42
N PRO A 21 -8.96 -7.94 3.70
CA PRO A 21 -10.07 -7.34 2.96
C PRO A 21 -10.98 -6.44 3.82
N ALA A 22 -11.09 -6.69 5.12
CA ALA A 22 -11.85 -5.85 6.05
C ALA A 22 -11.29 -4.44 6.21
N ILE A 23 -9.96 -4.28 6.13
CA ILE A 23 -9.29 -2.97 6.19
C ILE A 23 -8.83 -2.47 4.83
N ARG A 24 -8.85 -3.33 3.81
CA ARG A 24 -8.49 -2.99 2.43
C ARG A 24 -9.29 -1.81 1.89
N ALA A 25 -10.58 -1.70 2.24
CA ALA A 25 -11.39 -0.53 1.86
C ALA A 25 -10.84 0.78 2.44
N LYS A 26 -10.33 0.73 3.69
CA LYS A 26 -9.68 1.88 4.32
C LYS A 26 -8.31 2.15 3.70
N PHE A 27 -7.55 1.09 3.43
CA PHE A 27 -6.27 1.17 2.74
C PHE A 27 -6.40 1.80 1.35
N ASP A 28 -7.38 1.38 0.57
CA ASP A 28 -7.65 1.95 -0.75
C ASP A 28 -8.12 3.41 -0.69
N SER A 29 -8.84 3.78 0.37
CA SER A 29 -9.26 5.14 0.63
C SER A 29 -8.11 6.08 1.08
N MET A 30 -6.93 5.55 1.38
CA MET A 30 -5.73 6.34 1.73
C MET A 30 -4.99 6.83 0.47
N PRO A 31 -4.23 7.94 0.58
CA PRO A 31 -3.45 8.46 -0.53
C PRO A 31 -2.42 7.43 -1.04
N PRO A 32 -2.10 7.48 -2.35
CA PRO A 32 -1.15 6.56 -2.98
C PRO A 32 0.22 6.59 -2.29
N GLU A 33 0.67 7.76 -1.82
CA GLU A 33 1.96 7.92 -1.14
C GLU A 33 2.08 7.01 0.10
N LEU A 34 1.04 6.98 0.95
CA LEU A 34 1.01 6.10 2.12
C LEU A 34 0.96 4.63 1.71
N ARG A 35 0.16 4.31 0.69
CA ARG A 35 0.08 2.93 0.18
C ARG A 35 1.43 2.46 -0.34
N GLU A 36 2.11 3.27 -1.13
CA GLU A 36 3.44 2.97 -1.65
C GLU A 36 4.44 2.79 -0.52
N HIS A 37 4.46 3.67 0.48
CA HIS A 37 5.31 3.50 1.66
C HIS A 37 5.03 2.19 2.41
N ILE A 38 3.76 1.85 2.64
CA ILE A 38 3.36 0.59 3.28
C ILE A 38 3.81 -0.61 2.45
N LEU A 39 3.68 -0.54 1.13
CA LEU A 39 4.10 -1.58 0.18
C LEU A 39 5.63 -1.73 0.18
N GLN A 40 6.38 -0.64 0.27
CA GLN A 40 7.85 -0.64 0.39
C GLN A 40 8.31 -1.27 1.72
N MET A 41 7.51 -1.17 2.77
CA MET A 41 7.84 -1.67 4.11
C MET A 41 7.57 -3.17 4.29
N ASP A 42 6.96 -3.84 3.29
CA ASP A 42 6.63 -5.28 3.30
C ASP A 42 5.84 -5.74 4.54
N VAL A 43 4.91 -4.89 5.01
CA VAL A 43 4.13 -5.16 6.23
C VAL A 43 2.85 -5.95 5.94
N LYS A 44 2.42 -6.75 6.92
CA LYS A 44 1.18 -7.54 6.87
C LYS A 44 0.08 -6.89 7.71
N LEU A 45 -0.75 -6.12 7.03
CA LEU A 45 -1.92 -5.48 7.58
C LEU A 45 -3.05 -6.48 7.80
N GLU A 46 -3.08 -7.11 8.98
CA GLU A 46 -4.15 -8.04 9.36
C GLU A 46 -5.30 -7.37 10.14
N THR A 47 -4.99 -6.30 10.87
CA THR A 47 -5.94 -5.63 11.78
C THR A 47 -5.86 -4.11 11.68
N MET A 48 -6.87 -3.43 12.22
CA MET A 48 -6.88 -1.97 12.32
C MET A 48 -5.69 -1.42 13.11
N SER A 49 -5.24 -2.14 14.16
CA SER A 49 -4.07 -1.74 14.93
C SER A 49 -2.79 -1.80 14.12
N ASP A 50 -2.62 -2.81 13.25
CA ASP A 50 -1.46 -2.90 12.36
C ASP A 50 -1.43 -1.72 11.38
N LEU A 51 -2.61 -1.34 10.87
CA LEU A 51 -2.77 -0.17 10.01
C LEU A 51 -2.42 1.14 10.72
N MET A 52 -2.91 1.33 11.95
CA MET A 52 -2.56 2.51 12.76
C MET A 52 -1.06 2.56 13.06
N ALA A 53 -0.47 1.43 13.50
CA ALA A 53 0.94 1.35 13.83
C ALA A 53 1.83 1.61 12.61
N CYS A 54 1.46 1.09 11.44
CA CYS A 54 2.21 1.32 10.21
C CYS A 54 2.16 2.79 9.80
N LEU A 55 0.99 3.43 9.88
CA LEU A 55 0.84 4.86 9.63
C LEU A 55 1.66 5.72 10.60
N GLU A 56 1.60 5.42 11.90
CA GLU A 56 2.39 6.13 12.92
C GLU A 56 3.89 5.99 12.65
N ARG A 57 4.36 4.82 12.22
CA ARG A 57 5.75 4.61 11.85
C ARG A 57 6.17 5.44 10.64
N ILE A 58 5.31 5.52 9.61
CA ILE A 58 5.59 6.31 8.41
C ILE A 58 5.70 7.80 8.77
N VAL A 59 4.77 8.32 9.57
CA VAL A 59 4.82 9.71 10.04
C VAL A 59 6.05 9.94 10.91
N ALA A 60 6.31 9.06 11.88
CA ALA A 60 7.47 9.18 12.76
C ALA A 60 8.81 9.12 12.01
N GLU A 61 8.91 8.33 10.94
CA GLU A 61 10.10 8.24 10.11
C GLU A 61 10.25 9.45 9.18
N GLY A 62 9.15 9.96 8.63
CA GLY A 62 9.12 11.19 7.82
C GLY A 62 9.52 12.44 8.61
N GLU A 63 9.03 12.59 9.84
CA GLU A 63 9.34 13.73 10.72
C GLU A 63 10.78 13.69 11.23
N ARG A 64 11.40 12.50 11.34
CA ARG A 64 12.75 12.33 11.89
C ARG A 64 13.87 12.52 10.86
N SER A 65 13.54 12.68 9.58
CA SER A 65 14.47 12.97 8.49
C SER A 65 14.69 14.46 8.21
N THR A 66 14.12 15.37 9.01
CA THR A 66 14.38 16.83 8.98
C THR A 66 15.23 17.25 10.17
#